data_AF-A0A523QP47-F1
#
_entry.id   AF-A0A523QP47-F1
#
_cell.length_a   1.000
_cell.length_b   1.000
_cell.length_c   1.000
_cell.angle_alpha   90.00
_cell.angle_beta   90.00
_cell.angle_gamma   90.00
#
_symmetry.space_group_name_H-M   'P 1'
#
loop_
_entity.id
_entity.type
_entity.pdbx_description
1 polymer ?
#
loop_
_entity_poly.entity_id
_entity_poly.type
_entity_poly.pdbx_seq_one_letter_code
_entity_poly.pdbx_strand_id
1 'polypeptide(L)'
;FLEETWLQVWADGVLKVDGLKQPGGKLMVKANEEFLIHLGNAGGISYTLQNRQGKQLGPSGAVIKNLRITLENYERFLAQEEETITDLDK
;
A
#
# COMPACT_ATOMS: atom_id res chain seq x y z
N PHE A 1 7.04 -1.46 6.92
CA PHE A 1 6.60 -0.27 7.66
C PHE A 1 7.79 0.65 7.86
N LEU A 2 7.63 1.92 7.53
CA LEU A 2 8.65 2.97 7.61
C LEU A 2 8.50 3.77 8.92
N GLU A 3 7.26 3.96 9.37
CA GLU A 3 6.90 4.62 10.62
C GLU A 3 5.96 3.70 11.43
N GLU A 4 5.61 4.11 12.64
CA GLU A 4 4.51 3.48 13.37
C GLU A 4 3.20 3.71 12.61
N THR A 5 2.51 2.63 12.27
CA THR A 5 1.28 2.64 11.46
C THR A 5 0.26 1.69 12.03
N TRP A 6 -0.96 2.16 12.26
CA TRP A 6 -2.08 1.25 12.49
C TRP A 6 -2.62 0.76 11.16
N LEU A 7 -2.82 -0.55 11.03
CA LEU A 7 -3.26 -1.18 9.80
C LEU A 7 -4.36 -2.20 10.08
N GLN A 8 -5.45 -2.09 9.33
CA GLN A 8 -6.50 -3.10 9.28
C GLN A 8 -6.72 -3.54 7.83
N VAL A 9 -6.68 -4.84 7.58
CA VAL A 9 -6.79 -5.43 6.24
C VAL A 9 -7.78 -6.57 6.27
N TRP A 10 -8.77 -6.48 5.40
CA TRP A 10 -9.59 -7.61 4.98
C TRP A 10 -9.13 -8.06 3.60
N ALA A 11 -9.06 -9.37 3.43
CA ALA A 11 -8.85 -10.04 2.14
C ALA A 11 -10.06 -10.92 1.88
N ASP A 12 -10.74 -10.68 0.76
CA ASP A 12 -11.95 -11.40 0.35
C ASP A 12 -13.00 -11.46 1.50
N GLY A 13 -13.25 -10.32 2.13
CA GLY A 13 -14.19 -10.19 3.26
C GLY A 13 -13.71 -10.71 4.62
N VAL A 14 -12.55 -11.38 4.70
CA VAL A 14 -12.01 -11.94 5.95
C VAL A 14 -10.95 -11.03 6.54
N LEU A 15 -11.10 -10.63 7.81
CA LEU A 15 -10.09 -9.86 8.53
C LEU A 15 -8.79 -10.67 8.68
N LYS A 16 -7.68 -10.15 8.12
CA LYS A 16 -6.36 -10.81 8.16
C LYS A 16 -5.36 -10.07 9.05
N VAL A 17 -5.48 -8.75 9.13
CA VAL A 17 -4.59 -7.91 9.92
C VAL A 17 -5.42 -6.89 10.66
N ASP A 18 -5.13 -6.70 11.94
CA ASP A 18 -5.59 -5.58 12.75
C ASP A 18 -4.47 -5.19 13.73
N GLY A 19 -4.27 -3.89 13.94
CA GLY A 19 -3.41 -3.36 14.98
C GLY A 19 -2.19 -2.57 14.51
N LEU A 20 -1.48 -2.05 15.51
CA LEU A 20 -0.31 -1.20 15.36
C LEU A 20 0.90 -1.99 14.86
N LYS A 21 1.63 -1.42 13.90
CA LYS A 21 2.84 -2.00 13.32
C LYS A 21 4.00 -1.04 13.55
N GLN A 22 5.13 -1.60 13.95
CA GLN A 22 6.34 -0.86 14.28
C GLN A 22 7.22 -0.66 13.03
N PRO A 23 8.04 0.41 12.98
CA PRO A 23 9.03 0.62 11.93
C PRO A 23 9.91 -0.62 11.70
N GLY A 24 10.23 -0.92 10.45
CA GLY A 24 10.98 -2.11 10.05
C GLY A 24 10.15 -3.40 9.95
N GLY A 25 8.93 -3.42 10.49
CA GLY A 25 8.00 -4.56 10.35
C GLY A 25 7.68 -4.87 8.89
N LYS A 26 7.39 -6.15 8.63
CA LYS A 26 6.96 -6.67 7.31
C LYS A 26 5.81 -7.64 7.49
N LEU A 27 4.90 -7.67 6.53
CA LEU A 27 3.85 -8.66 6.44
C LEU A 27 3.48 -8.89 4.98
N MET A 28 2.81 -10.01 4.72
CA MET A 28 2.27 -10.34 3.41
C MET A 28 0.84 -10.84 3.59
N VAL A 29 -0.08 -10.33 2.79
CA VAL A 29 -1.47 -10.77 2.73
C VAL A 29 -1.79 -11.14 1.29
N LYS A 30 -2.58 -12.19 1.10
CA LYS A 30 -3.10 -12.61 -0.20
C LYS A 30 -4.61 -12.50 -0.20
N ALA A 31 -5.16 -12.09 -1.33
CA ALA A 31 -6.57 -12.04 -1.67
C ALA A 31 -6.74 -12.57 -3.09
N ASN A 32 -7.91 -13.11 -3.40
CA ASN A 32 -8.29 -13.58 -4.74
C ASN A 32 -9.05 -12.51 -5.52
N GLU A 33 -9.89 -11.73 -4.85
CA GLU A 33 -10.80 -10.77 -5.46
C GLU A 33 -10.47 -9.35 -4.99
N GLU A 34 -10.33 -9.15 -3.67
CA GLU A 34 -10.20 -7.80 -3.14
C GLU A 34 -9.49 -7.67 -1.80
N PHE A 35 -8.94 -6.47 -1.60
CA PHE A 35 -8.56 -5.95 -0.29
C PHE A 35 -9.47 -4.79 0.10
N LEU A 36 -9.87 -4.75 1.37
CA LEU A 36 -10.35 -3.54 2.04
C LEU A 36 -9.33 -3.16 3.10
N ILE A 37 -8.84 -1.92 3.06
CA ILE A 37 -7.71 -1.48 3.88
C ILE A 37 -8.05 -0.17 4.59
N HIS A 38 -7.80 -0.14 5.90
CA HIS A 38 -7.76 1.08 6.70
C HIS A 38 -6.35 1.31 7.22
N LEU A 39 -5.91 2.57 7.23
CA LEU A 39 -4.60 3.01 7.66
C LEU A 39 -4.73 4.18 8.63
N GLY A 40 -4.01 4.11 9.75
CA GLY A 40 -3.65 5.25 10.56
C GLY A 40 -2.16 5.51 10.38
N ASN A 41 -1.80 6.67 9.82
CA ASN A 41 -0.46 7.01 9.31
C ASN A 41 -0.11 6.33 7.97
N ALA A 42 -0.75 6.77 6.88
CA ALA A 42 -0.57 6.23 5.54
C ALA A 42 0.84 6.44 4.95
N GLY A 43 1.55 7.52 5.32
CA GLY A 43 2.94 7.74 4.91
C GLY A 43 3.91 6.73 5.52
N GLY A 44 3.52 6.05 6.60
CA GLY A 44 4.32 5.04 7.28
C GLY A 44 4.40 3.68 6.55
N ILE A 45 3.82 3.53 5.35
CA ILE A 45 3.89 2.29 4.58
C ILE A 45 4.57 2.45 3.23
N SER A 46 5.39 1.44 2.90
CA SER A 46 5.71 1.06 1.54
C SER A 46 5.21 -0.35 1.33
N TYR A 47 4.77 -0.65 0.11
CA TYR A 47 4.22 -1.96 -0.22
C TYR A 47 4.51 -2.30 -1.68
N THR A 48 4.42 -3.59 -1.96
CA THR A 48 4.38 -4.12 -3.31
C THR A 48 3.04 -4.79 -3.54
N LEU A 49 2.51 -4.66 -4.74
CA LEU A 49 1.32 -5.38 -5.17
C LEU A 49 1.68 -6.19 -6.41
N GLN A 50 1.48 -7.52 -6.34
CA GLN A 50 1.93 -8.44 -7.39
C GLN A 50 3.41 -8.21 -7.79
N ASN A 51 4.29 -8.08 -6.80
CA ASN A 51 5.73 -7.80 -6.96
C ASN A 51 6.10 -6.47 -7.64
N ARG A 52 5.13 -5.60 -7.93
CA ARG A 52 5.36 -4.24 -8.43
C ARG A 52 5.25 -3.23 -7.31
N GLN A 53 6.05 -2.17 -7.38
CA GLN A 53 6.07 -1.14 -6.34
C GLN A 53 4.73 -0.41 -6.30
N GLY A 54 4.17 -0.26 -5.10
CA GLY A 54 2.97 0.52 -4.86
C GLY A 54 3.27 2.03 -4.80
N LYS A 55 2.33 2.85 -5.24
CA LYS A 55 2.39 4.31 -5.03
C LYS A 55 2.16 4.65 -3.56
N GLN A 56 2.63 5.83 -3.14
CA GLN A 56 2.27 6.36 -1.81
C GLN A 56 0.75 6.50 -1.69
N LEU A 57 0.19 6.01 -0.59
CA LEU A 57 -1.25 6.09 -0.35
C LEU A 57 -1.67 7.43 0.27
N GLY A 58 -0.74 8.11 0.96
CA GLY A 58 -0.94 9.42 1.56
C GLY A 58 0.31 9.88 2.31
N PRO A 59 0.34 11.12 2.82
CA PRO A 59 1.46 11.63 3.61
C PRO A 59 1.49 11.01 5.03
N SER A 60 2.60 11.23 5.75
CA SER A 60 2.72 10.82 7.15
C SER A 60 1.63 11.48 8.01
N GLY A 61 1.09 10.72 8.96
CA GLY A 61 -0.06 11.08 9.81
C GLY A 61 -1.44 10.94 9.15
N ALA A 62 -1.53 10.79 7.83
CA ALA A 62 -2.83 10.69 7.16
C ALA A 62 -3.59 9.42 7.53
N VAL A 63 -4.90 9.56 7.73
CA VAL A 63 -5.82 8.45 7.99
C VAL A 63 -6.57 8.13 6.70
N ILE A 64 -6.51 6.87 6.27
CA ILE A 64 -7.24 6.39 5.08
C ILE A 64 -8.23 5.32 5.53
N LYS A 65 -9.48 5.47 5.09
CA LYS A 65 -10.55 4.52 5.38
C LYS A 65 -11.14 4.00 4.08
N ASN A 66 -11.58 2.75 4.12
CA ASN A 66 -12.24 2.05 3.02
C ASN A 66 -11.48 2.09 1.69
N LEU A 67 -10.14 2.01 1.74
CA LEU A 67 -9.36 1.86 0.53
C LEU A 67 -9.59 0.46 -0.02
N ARG A 68 -10.23 0.38 -1.18
CA ARG A 68 -10.60 -0.89 -1.82
C ARG A 68 -9.74 -1.13 -3.05
N ILE A 69 -8.99 -2.23 -3.04
CA ILE A 69 -8.16 -2.68 -4.17
C ILE A 69 -8.78 -3.96 -4.71
N THR A 70 -9.06 -3.99 -6.01
CA THR A 70 -9.67 -5.12 -6.73
C THR A 70 -8.86 -5.44 -7.97
N LEU A 71 -9.11 -6.58 -8.61
CA LEU A 71 -8.46 -6.97 -9.88
C LEU A 71 -8.69 -5.96 -11.01
N GLU A 72 -9.77 -5.19 -10.97
CA GLU A 72 -10.10 -4.19 -11.99
C GLU A 72 -9.42 -2.84 -11.77
N ASN A 73 -8.95 -2.56 -10.55
CA ASN A 73 -8.46 -1.22 -10.17
C ASN A 73 -7.02 -1.20 -9.65
N TYR A 74 -6.41 -2.36 -9.41
CA TYR A 74 -5.15 -2.46 -8.67
C TYR A 74 -3.99 -1.69 -9.33
N GLU A 75 -4.00 -1.56 -10.66
CA GLU A 75 -2.99 -0.82 -11.42
C GLU A 75 -2.93 0.65 -11.01
N ARG A 76 -4.05 1.24 -10.57
CA ARG A 76 -4.11 2.62 -10.08
C ARG A 76 -3.32 2.82 -8.78
N PHE A 77 -2.94 1.74 -8.10
CA PHE A 77 -2.18 1.73 -6.86
C PHE A 77 -0.70 1.39 -7.08
N LEU A 78 -0.29 1.13 -8.32
CA LEU A 78 1.12 0.96 -8.64
C LEU A 78 1.79 2.33 -8.77
N ALA A 79 3.08 2.41 -8.43
CA ALA A 79 3.88 3.57 -8.76
C ALA A 79 3.97 3.70 -10.29
N GLN A 80 3.89 4.92 -10.81
CA GLN A 80 4.30 5.16 -12.19
C GLN A 80 5.80 4.94 -12.26
N GLU A 81 6.27 4.17 -13.23
CA GLU A 81 7.67 4.20 -13.61
C GLU A 81 7.94 5.63 -14.09
N GLU A 82 8.73 6.39 -13.33
CA GLU A 82 9.29 7.62 -13.87
C GLU A 82 10.12 7.19 -15.08
N GLU A 83 9.69 7.56 -16.29
CA GLU A 83 10.55 7.56 -17.46
C GLU A 83 11.74 8.46 -17.09
N THR A 84 12.84 7.87 -16.65
CA THR A 84 14.14 8.53 -16.64
C THR A 84 14.44 8.86 -18.09
N ILE A 85 14.03 10.05 -18.53
CA ILE A 85 14.61 10.74 -19.67
C ILE A 85 16.07 10.91 -19.26
N THR A 86 16.92 10.00 -19.72
CA THR A 86 18.35 10.23 -19.73
C THR A 86 18.55 11.45 -20.62
N ASP A 87 18.96 12.56 -20.02
CA ASP A 87 19.57 13.69 -20.73
C ASP A 87 20.86 13.21 -21.41
N LEU A 88 20.70 12.49 -22.53
CA LEU A 88 21.68 12.44 -23.59
C LEU A 88 21.55 13.77 -24.33
N ASP A 89 22.26 14.79 -23.83
CA ASP A 89 22.80 15.89 -24.64
C ASP A 89 23.58 16.87 -23.72
N LYS A 90 24.87 16.57 -23.50
CA LYS A 90 25.94 17.58 -23.38
C LYS A 90 27.24 17.04 -23.93
#